data_AF-R5LUL9-F1
#
_entry.id   AF-R5LUL9-F1
#
_cell.length_a   1.000
_cell.length_b   1.000
_cell.length_c   1.000
_cell.angle_alpha   90.00
_cell.angle_beta   90.00
_cell.angle_gamma   90.00
#
_symmetry.space_group_name_H-M   'P 1'
#
loop_
_entity.id
_entity.type
_entity.pdbx_description
1 polymer ?
#
loop_
_entity_poly.entity_id
_entity_poly.type
_entity_poly.pdbx_seq_one_letter_code
_entity_poly.pdbx_strand_id
1 'polypeptide(L)'
;MVKMNFTNSQTSFEYALYMIAASYFNKSACLSEITEKNMLLQYKEQKLNSQYQMEEICIEFMDNLVSKIPSRFFERSVAVKLNKTASGKTEIVIGDKQSFIVFHALYAGKKSQIRYQIWCKKAT
;
A
#
# COMPACT_ATOMS: atom_id res chain seq x y z
N MET A 1 -17.44 18.60 23.61
CA MET A 1 -17.48 17.68 22.45
C MET A 1 -16.15 17.81 21.72
N VAL A 2 -15.23 16.86 21.89
CA VAL A 2 -13.96 16.86 21.16
C VAL A 2 -14.27 16.49 19.72
N LYS A 3 -14.08 17.42 18.80
CA LYS A 3 -14.19 17.17 17.36
C LYS A 3 -13.03 16.25 16.97
N MET A 4 -13.27 14.95 17.00
CA MET A 4 -12.30 13.96 16.52
C MET A 4 -12.21 14.12 15.00
N ASN A 5 -11.28 14.94 14.52
CA ASN A 5 -10.97 15.04 13.10
C ASN A 5 -10.12 13.83 12.69
N PHE A 6 -10.74 12.65 12.62
CA PHE A 6 -10.12 11.46 12.05
C PHE A 6 -10.36 11.42 10.54
N THR A 7 -9.60 12.22 9.80
CA THR A 7 -9.39 11.92 8.38
C THR A 7 -7.92 12.07 8.09
N ASN A 8 -7.12 11.11 8.59
CA ASN A 8 -5.74 10.99 8.17
C ASN A 8 -5.71 10.50 6.71
N SER A 9 -5.84 11.46 5.79
CA SER A 9 -5.90 11.21 4.35
C SER A 9 -4.63 10.50 3.86
N GLN A 10 -3.49 10.76 4.49
CA GLN A 10 -2.23 10.06 4.22
C GLN A 10 -2.33 8.57 4.57
N THR A 11 -2.81 8.23 5.77
CA THR A 11 -2.99 6.82 6.17
C THR A 11 -4.06 6.12 5.33
N SER A 12 -5.09 6.86 4.90
CA SER A 12 -6.14 6.34 4.01
C SER A 12 -5.58 6.01 2.62
N PHE A 13 -4.73 6.88 2.06
CA PHE A 13 -4.05 6.64 0.80
C PHE A 13 -3.05 5.48 0.88
N GLU A 14 -2.31 5.37 1.99
CA GLU A 14 -1.44 4.21 2.26
C GLU A 14 -2.24 2.91 2.33
N TYR A 15 -3.45 2.94 2.91
CA TYR A 15 -4.34 1.78 2.93
C TYR A 15 -4.82 1.39 1.53
N ALA A 16 -5.26 2.35 0.72
CA ALA A 16 -5.66 2.11 -0.66
C ALA A 16 -4.51 1.49 -1.48
N LEU A 17 -3.29 2.03 -1.34
CA LEU A 17 -2.10 1.49 -1.99
C LEU A 17 -1.82 0.06 -1.54
N TYR A 18 -1.89 -0.21 -0.24
CA TYR A 18 -1.72 -1.56 0.30
C TYR A 18 -2.71 -2.54 -0.34
N MET A 19 -4.00 -2.22 -0.30
CA MET A 19 -5.06 -3.10 -0.79
C MET A 19 -4.92 -3.39 -2.28
N ILE A 20 -4.68 -2.34 -3.07
CA ILE A 20 -4.52 -2.46 -4.52
C ILE A 20 -3.23 -3.20 -4.84
N ALA A 21 -2.08 -2.83 -4.25
CA ALA A 21 -0.83 -3.52 -4.53
C ALA A 21 -0.86 -5.01 -4.15
N ALA A 22 -1.52 -5.34 -3.04
CA ALA A 22 -1.67 -6.72 -2.58
C ALA A 22 -2.55 -7.56 -3.52
N SER A 23 -3.57 -6.97 -4.15
CA SER A 23 -4.50 -7.70 -5.03
C SER A 23 -3.89 -8.18 -6.35
N TYR A 24 -2.77 -7.61 -6.79
CA TYR A 24 -2.05 -8.10 -7.97
C TYR A 24 -1.33 -9.42 -7.70
N PHE A 25 -1.12 -9.80 -6.44
CA PHE A 25 -0.50 -11.08 -6.10
C PHE A 25 -1.54 -12.20 -6.05
N ASN A 26 -1.14 -13.41 -6.45
CA ASN A 26 -2.01 -14.59 -6.41
C ASN A 26 -2.59 -14.85 -5.00
N LYS A 27 -1.79 -14.62 -3.96
CA LYS A 27 -2.26 -14.61 -2.57
C LYS A 27 -1.43 -13.64 -1.75
N SER A 28 -2.08 -12.83 -0.92
CA SER A 28 -1.41 -11.95 0.04
C SER A 28 -1.97 -12.14 1.44
N ALA A 29 -1.11 -12.11 2.46
CA ALA A 29 -1.53 -12.13 3.86
C ALA A 29 -0.86 -11.00 4.65
N CYS A 30 -1.65 -10.13 5.28
CA CYS A 30 -1.13 -9.09 6.17
C CYS A 30 -0.67 -9.71 7.49
N LEU A 31 0.57 -9.42 7.90
CA LEU A 31 1.15 -9.89 9.16
C LEU A 31 0.78 -9.00 10.35
N SER A 32 0.06 -7.89 10.13
CA SER A 32 -0.24 -6.89 11.17
C SER A 32 -1.73 -6.52 11.14
N GLU A 33 -2.60 -7.44 11.55
CA GLU A 33 -4.05 -7.27 11.52
C GLU A 33 -4.55 -6.01 12.23
N ILE A 34 -3.98 -5.66 13.38
CA ILE A 34 -4.40 -4.47 14.15
C ILE A 34 -4.09 -3.21 13.35
N THR A 35 -2.89 -3.12 12.78
CA THR A 35 -2.48 -1.99 11.93
C THR A 35 -3.38 -1.87 10.72
N GLU A 36 -3.65 -2.98 10.04
CA GLU A 36 -4.56 -3.03 8.90
C GLU A 36 -5.97 -2.55 9.26
N LYS A 37 -6.57 -3.06 10.34
CA LYS A 37 -7.91 -2.65 10.80
C LYS A 37 -7.98 -1.17 11.11
N ASN A 38 -6.94 -0.60 11.74
CA ASN A 38 -6.88 0.83 12.03
C ASN A 38 -6.77 1.67 10.76
N MET A 39 -5.97 1.23 9.79
CA MET A 39 -5.85 1.89 8.49
C MET A 39 -7.15 1.82 7.69
N LEU A 40 -7.84 0.68 7.72
CA LEU A 40 -9.15 0.50 7.10
C LEU A 40 -10.20 1.44 7.71
N LEU A 41 -10.20 1.63 9.02
CA LEU A 41 -11.11 2.56 9.68
C LEU A 41 -10.92 3.99 9.13
N GLN A 42 -9.66 4.46 9.09
CA GLN A 42 -9.33 5.79 8.54
C GLN A 42 -9.74 5.92 7.08
N TYR A 43 -9.58 4.86 6.29
CA TYR A 43 -10.01 4.82 4.90
C TYR A 43 -11.53 4.95 4.76
N LYS A 44 -12.29 4.18 5.55
CA LYS A 44 -13.76 4.20 5.53
C LYS A 44 -14.35 5.54 6.00
N GLU A 45 -13.61 6.31 6.79
CA GLU A 45 -14.00 7.67 7.21
C GLU A 45 -13.83 8.71 6.09
N GLN A 46 -13.09 8.40 5.01
CA GLN A 46 -12.97 9.29 3.86
C GLN A 46 -14.30 9.37 3.09
N LYS A 47 -14.54 10.54 2.48
CA LYS A 47 -15.64 10.68 1.51
C LYS A 47 -15.42 9.72 0.34
N LEU A 48 -16.51 9.19 -0.21
CA LEU A 48 -16.46 8.24 -1.33
C LEU A 48 -15.67 8.76 -2.54
N ASN A 49 -15.86 10.03 -2.93
CA ASN A 49 -15.08 10.62 -4.03
C ASN A 49 -13.58 10.69 -3.73
N SER A 50 -13.19 10.89 -2.47
CA SER A 50 -11.78 10.86 -2.07
C SER A 50 -11.22 9.44 -2.13
N GLN A 51 -12.01 8.44 -1.74
CA GLN A 51 -11.65 7.03 -1.86
C GLN A 51 -11.39 6.66 -3.34
N TYR A 52 -12.31 6.99 -4.24
CA TYR A 52 -12.14 6.75 -5.67
C TYR A 52 -10.90 7.44 -6.24
N GLN A 53 -10.66 8.71 -5.89
CA GLN A 53 -9.47 9.41 -6.33
C GLN A 53 -8.17 8.73 -5.83
N MET A 54 -8.16 8.24 -4.60
CA MET A 54 -7.02 7.50 -4.05
C MET A 54 -6.81 6.17 -4.78
N GLU A 55 -7.89 5.43 -5.05
CA GLU A 55 -7.86 4.16 -5.77
C GLU A 55 -7.38 4.32 -7.21
N GLU A 56 -7.90 5.31 -7.95
CA GLU A 56 -7.46 5.63 -9.33
C GLU A 56 -5.95 5.84 -9.40
N ILE A 57 -5.39 6.68 -8.50
CA ILE A 57 -3.94 6.94 -8.46
C ILE A 57 -3.15 5.65 -8.19
N CYS A 58 -3.66 4.79 -7.31
CA CYS A 58 -2.98 3.54 -6.95
C CYS A 58 -3.07 2.49 -8.07
N ILE A 59 -4.22 2.38 -8.75
CA ILE A 59 -4.44 1.49 -9.90
C ILE A 59 -3.51 1.90 -11.04
N GLU A 60 -3.54 3.18 -11.44
CA GLU A 60 -2.67 3.69 -12.50
C GLU A 60 -1.19 3.42 -12.19
N PHE A 61 -0.77 3.61 -10.95
CA PHE A 61 0.59 3.30 -10.53
C PHE A 61 0.91 1.81 -10.65
N MET A 62 0.02 0.93 -10.16
CA MET A 62 0.25 -0.51 -10.15
C MET A 62 0.23 -1.12 -11.55
N ASP A 63 -0.67 -0.70 -12.44
CA ASP A 63 -0.68 -1.14 -13.84
C ASP A 63 0.64 -0.78 -14.56
N ASN A 64 1.13 0.44 -14.31
CA ASN A 64 2.43 0.89 -14.82
C ASN A 64 3.62 0.13 -14.21
N LEU A 65 3.49 -0.38 -12.99
CA LEU A 65 4.53 -1.16 -12.34
C LEU A 65 4.56 -2.60 -12.85
N VAL A 66 3.39 -3.22 -12.96
CA VAL A 66 3.23 -4.63 -13.37
C VAL A 66 3.68 -4.83 -14.81
N SER A 67 3.47 -3.83 -15.69
CA SER A 67 4.01 -3.87 -17.06
C SER A 67 5.54 -3.86 -17.14
N LYS A 68 6.25 -3.50 -16.06
CA LYS A 68 7.72 -3.40 -16.01
C LYS A 68 8.39 -4.56 -15.28
N ILE A 69 7.62 -5.38 -14.55
CA ILE A 69 8.13 -6.48 -13.74
C ILE A 69 7.62 -7.79 -14.33
N PRO A 70 8.45 -8.85 -14.43
CA PRO A 70 8.00 -10.16 -14.91
C PRO A 70 6.77 -10.68 -14.15
N SER A 71 5.75 -11.17 -14.86
CA SER A 71 4.47 -11.63 -14.28
C SER A 71 4.64 -12.66 -13.16
N ARG A 72 5.63 -13.56 -13.30
CA ARG A 72 6.03 -14.56 -12.30
C ARG A 72 6.29 -13.98 -10.90
N PHE A 73 6.62 -12.70 -10.81
CA PHE A 73 6.79 -12.01 -9.53
C PHE A 73 5.47 -11.90 -8.76
N PHE A 74 4.37 -11.67 -9.47
CA PHE A 74 3.02 -11.47 -8.94
C PHE A 74 2.24 -12.78 -8.79
N GLU A 75 2.60 -13.85 -9.51
CA GLU A 75 1.94 -15.17 -9.43
C GLU A 75 2.18 -15.92 -8.09
N ARG A 76 2.77 -15.26 -7.09
CA ARG A 76 3.26 -15.86 -5.84
C ARG A 76 2.31 -15.61 -4.67
N SER A 77 2.42 -16.46 -3.66
CA SER A 77 1.87 -16.22 -2.33
C SER A 77 2.84 -15.40 -1.50
N VAL A 78 2.43 -14.22 -1.05
CA VAL A 78 3.29 -13.23 -0.38
C VAL A 78 2.75 -12.82 0.99
N ALA A 79 3.65 -12.34 1.84
CA ALA A 79 3.29 -11.68 3.08
C ALA A 79 3.35 -10.16 2.91
N VAL A 80 2.49 -9.45 3.64
CA VAL A 80 2.48 -7.99 3.73
C VAL A 80 2.87 -7.56 5.13
N LYS A 81 3.81 -6.62 5.23
CA LYS A 81 4.18 -5.95 6.47
C LYS A 81 3.87 -4.46 6.34
N LEU A 82 3.22 -3.92 7.37
CA LEU A 82 2.86 -2.51 7.48
C LEU A 82 3.69 -1.89 8.61
N ASN A 83 4.80 -1.26 8.26
CA ASN A 83 5.73 -0.70 9.24
C ASN A 83 5.44 0.80 9.43
N LYS A 84 4.97 1.20 10.60
CA LYS A 84 4.83 2.62 10.93
C LYS A 84 6.21 3.22 11.21
N THR A 85 6.55 4.25 10.46
CA THR A 85 7.78 5.03 10.63
C THR A 85 7.60 6.07 11.74
N ALA A 86 8.71 6.59 12.29
CA ALA A 86 8.68 7.68 13.27
C ALA A 86 7.97 8.95 12.74
N SER A 87 7.86 9.11 11.42
CA SER A 87 7.15 10.22 10.77
C SER A 87 5.62 10.03 10.69
N GLY A 88 5.09 8.91 11.19
CA GLY A 88 3.66 8.56 11.12
C GLY A 88 3.22 7.90 9.80
N LYS A 89 4.10 7.89 8.78
CA LYS A 89 3.87 7.21 7.50
C LYS A 89 4.02 5.70 7.62
N THR A 90 3.31 4.97 6.77
CA THR A 90 3.40 3.51 6.68
C THR A 90 4.28 3.11 5.51
N GLU A 91 5.32 2.34 5.79
CA GLU A 91 6.06 1.58 4.78
C GLU A 91 5.33 0.25 4.54
N ILE A 92 5.03 -0.04 3.27
CA ILE A 92 4.29 -1.23 2.87
C ILE A 92 5.27 -2.17 2.19
N VAL A 93 5.54 -3.32 2.80
CA VAL A 93 6.44 -4.34 2.26
C VAL A 93 5.64 -5.53 1.81
N ILE A 94 5.68 -5.86 0.52
CA ILE A 94 4.95 -6.99 -0.07
C ILE A 94 5.94 -7.94 -0.74
N GLY A 95 5.95 -9.20 -0.33
CA GLY A 95 6.80 -10.22 -0.94
C GLY A 95 7.07 -11.40 -0.03
N ASP A 96 8.19 -12.07 -0.28
CA ASP A 96 8.64 -13.19 0.54
C ASP A 96 10.13 -13.06 0.91
N LYS A 97 10.72 -14.15 1.42
CA LYS A 97 12.12 -14.17 1.87
C LYS A 97 13.13 -14.00 0.73
N GLN A 98 12.75 -14.27 -0.52
CA GLN A 98 13.63 -14.21 -1.68
C GLN A 98 13.53 -12.86 -2.36
N SER A 99 12.34 -12.29 -2.48
CA SER A 99 12.17 -10.98 -3.09
C SER A 99 10.91 -10.26 -2.63
N PHE A 100 11.01 -8.94 -2.50
CA PHE A 100 9.92 -8.09 -2.04
C PHE A 100 9.99 -6.70 -2.66
N ILE A 101 8.84 -6.03 -2.69
CA ILE A 101 8.73 -4.62 -3.03
C ILE A 101 8.42 -3.85 -1.75
N VAL A 102 9.10 -2.71 -1.59
CA VAL A 102 8.81 -1.73 -0.55
C VAL A 102 8.16 -0.52 -1.21
N PHE A 103 7.00 -0.10 -0.71
CA PHE A 103 6.29 1.09 -1.18
C PHE A 103 6.31 2.20 -0.13
N HIS A 104 6.48 3.42 -0.62
CA HIS A 104 6.32 4.66 0.14
C HIS A 104 5.36 5.59 -0.58
N ALA A 105 4.29 5.96 0.10
CA ALA A 105 3.27 6.86 -0.44
C ALA A 105 3.35 8.25 0.21
N LEU A 106 3.06 9.28 -0.57
CA LEU A 106 2.79 10.63 -0.10
C LEU A 106 1.50 11.11 -0.75
N TYR A 107 0.48 11.36 0.05
CA TYR A 107 -0.79 11.89 -0.41
C TYR A 107 -0.76 13.42 -0.45
N ALA A 108 -1.04 13.98 -1.62
CA ALA A 108 -1.17 15.41 -1.85
C ALA A 108 -2.23 15.70 -2.93
N GLY A 109 -3.33 14.94 -2.91
CA GLY A 109 -4.39 14.99 -3.93
C GLY A 109 -3.83 14.68 -5.32
N LYS A 110 -3.98 15.61 -6.28
CA LYS A 110 -3.45 15.45 -7.64
C LYS A 110 -1.93 15.40 -7.74
N LYS A 111 -1.20 15.80 -6.70
CA LYS A 111 0.27 15.76 -6.63
C LYS A 111 0.80 14.58 -5.81
N SER A 112 -0.05 13.58 -5.55
CA SER A 112 0.35 12.39 -4.79
C SER A 112 1.49 11.66 -5.48
N GLN A 113 2.36 11.04 -4.68
CA GLN A 113 3.53 10.33 -5.16
C GLN A 113 3.57 8.94 -4.54
N ILE A 114 3.85 7.93 -5.36
CA ILE A 114 4.16 6.58 -4.90
C ILE A 114 5.56 6.25 -5.40
N ARG A 115 6.43 5.84 -4.48
CA ARG A 115 7.79 5.37 -4.78
C ARG A 115 7.90 3.91 -4.37
N TYR A 116 8.72 3.16 -5.09
CA TYR A 116 8.96 1.76 -4.79
C TYR A 116 10.43 1.39 -4.92
N GLN A 117 10.82 0.33 -4.21
CA GLN A 117 12.13 -0.31 -4.33
C GLN A 117 11.94 -1.82 -4.37
N ILE A 118 12.57 -2.49 -5.33
CA ILE A 118 12.54 -3.96 -5.44
C ILE A 118 13.83 -4.51 -4.85
N TRP A 119 13.68 -5.49 -3.98
CA TRP A 119 14.79 -6.23 -3.39
C TRP A 119 14.68 -7.69 -3.81
N CYS A 120 15.78 -8.23 -4.33
CA CYS A 120 15.92 -9.64 -4.68
C CYS A 120 17.18 -10.17 -4.01
N LYS A 121 17.09 -11.24 -3.23
CA LYS A 121 18.26 -11.99 -2.81
C LYS A 121 18.89 -12.61 -4.06
N LYS A 122 20.20 -12.41 -4.22
CA LYS A 122 20.98 -13.21 -5.18
C LYS A 122 20.87 -14.67 -4.74
N ALA A 123 20.53 -15.56 -5.68
CA ALA A 123 20.67 -16.99 -5.45
C ALA A 123 22.16 -17.26 -5.20
N THR A 124 22.50 -17.71 -4.00
CA THR A 124 23.78 -18.34 -3.67
C THR A 124 23.91 -19.67 -4.38
#